data_AF-A0A6P0XZ59-F1
#
_entry.id   AF-A0A6P0XZ59-F1
#
_cell.length_a   1.000
_cell.length_b   1.000
_cell.length_c   1.000
_cell.angle_alpha   90.00
_cell.angle_beta   90.00
_cell.angle_gamma   90.00
#
_symmetry.space_group_name_H-M   'P 1'
#
loop_
_entity.id
_entity.type
_entity.pdbx_description
1 polymer ?
#
loop_
_entity_poly.entity_id
_entity_poly.type
_entity_poly.pdbx_seq_one_letter_code
_entity_poly.pdbx_strand_id
1 'polypeptide(L)' 'MIPTNNIKNAVGVDVGLKEFLTTNTGETVSVPNFYRKAQSNLARKQRKTDRKEIGSNN' A
#
# COMPACT_ATOMS: atom_id res chain seq x y z
N MET A 1 -6.51 32.84 7.27
CA MET A 1 -7.17 32.12 8.38
C MET A 1 -8.34 31.33 7.78
N ILE A 2 -8.43 30.03 8.03
CA ILE A 2 -9.52 29.20 7.48
C ILE A 2 -10.77 29.44 8.36
N PRO A 3 -11.94 29.77 7.78
CA PRO A 3 -13.17 29.92 8.56
C PRO A 3 -13.58 28.58 9.18
N THR A 4 -13.64 28.50 10.51
CA THR A 4 -13.92 27.26 11.27
C THR A 4 -15.36 27.16 11.77
N ASN A 5 -16.19 28.14 11.44
CA ASN A 5 -17.53 28.41 12.00
C ASN A 5 -18.52 27.24 11.79
N ASN A 6 -18.19 26.28 10.92
CA ASN A 6 -19.00 25.12 10.58
C ASN A 6 -18.28 23.77 10.82
N ILE A 7 -17.10 23.77 11.46
CA ILE A 7 -16.40 22.54 11.82
C ILE A 7 -17.10 21.93 13.04
N LYS A 8 -17.85 20.85 12.82
CA LYS A 8 -18.60 20.18 13.90
C LYS A 8 -17.72 19.26 14.75
N ASN A 9 -16.70 18.65 14.16
CA ASN A 9 -15.78 17.72 14.83
C ASN A 9 -14.40 17.77 14.16
N ALA A 10 -13.34 17.51 14.94
CA ALA A 10 -11.99 17.29 14.44
C ALA A 10 -11.63 15.80 14.60
N VAL A 11 -11.06 15.20 13.55
CA VAL A 11 -10.61 13.80 13.56
C VAL A 11 -9.11 13.76 13.31
N GLY A 12 -8.38 13.07 14.19
CA GLY A 12 -6.96 12.79 14.02
C GLY A 12 -6.78 11.51 13.21
N VAL A 13 -5.94 11.57 12.18
CA VAL A 13 -5.58 10.45 11.30
C VAL A 13 -4.07 10.29 11.35
N ASP A 14 -3.59 9.16 11.85
CA ASP A 14 -2.17 8.76 11.76
C ASP A 14 -1.98 7.67 10.70
N VAL A 15 -0.89 7.72 9.95
CA VAL A 15 -0.60 6.80 8.83
C VAL A 15 0.77 6.17 9.01
N GLY A 16 0.84 4.84 8.98
CA GLY A 16 2.06 4.09 9.30
C GLY A 16 2.33 2.89 8.41
N LEU A 17 3.56 2.37 8.50
CA LEU A 17 3.99 1.14 7.82
C LEU A 17 3.50 -0.15 8.51
N LYS A 18 3.08 -0.04 9.78
CA LYS A 18 2.49 -1.13 10.56
C LYS A 18 0.97 -1.15 10.41
N GLU A 19 0.33 -0.01 10.64
CA GLU A 19 -1.10 0.23 10.45
C GLU A 19 -1.29 1.37 9.45
N PHE A 20 -2.11 1.16 8.41
CA PHE A 20 -2.33 2.15 7.35
C PHE A 20 -3.01 3.42 7.86
N LEU A 21 -3.95 3.25 8.79
CA LEU A 21 -4.74 4.31 9.39
C LEU A 21 -4.98 3.94 10.85
N THR A 22 -4.76 4.88 11.76
CA THR A 22 -5.23 4.80 13.15
C THR A 22 -6.04 6.06 13.47
N THR A 23 -7.26 5.88 13.99
CA THR A 23 -8.13 6.98 14.42
C THR A 23 -7.91 7.31 15.90
N ASN A 24 -8.36 8.49 16.32
CA ASN A 24 -8.32 8.88 17.74
C ASN A 24 -9.27 8.06 18.65
N THR A 25 -10.10 7.19 18.09
CA THR A 25 -10.95 6.24 18.81
C THR A 25 -10.31 4.85 18.95
N GLY A 26 -9.10 4.65 18.41
CA GLY A 26 -8.36 3.40 18.47
C GLY A 26 -8.71 2.39 17.38
N GLU A 27 -9.51 2.77 16.38
CA GLU A 27 -9.78 1.93 15.22
C GLU A 27 -8.57 1.94 14.29
N THR A 28 -8.18 0.76 13.79
CA THR A 28 -7.05 0.62 12.86
C THR A 28 -7.45 -0.03 11.55
N VAL A 29 -6.79 0.39 10.47
CA VAL A 29 -6.85 -0.28 9.16
C VAL A 29 -5.48 -0.86 8.87
N SER A 30 -5.41 -2.16 8.61
CA SER A 30 -4.15 -2.82 8.25
C SER A 30 -3.60 -2.34 6.90
N VAL A 31 -2.27 -2.38 6.73
CA VAL A 31 -1.61 -1.98 5.47
C VAL A 31 -1.97 -2.92 4.31
N PRO A 32 -2.58 -2.42 3.22
CA PRO A 32 -2.83 -3.22 2.04
C PRO A 32 -1.50 -3.60 1.36
N ASN A 33 -1.22 -4.89 1.25
CA ASN A 33 0.04 -5.39 0.70
C ASN A 33 0.08 -5.44 -0.85
N PHE A 34 -0.74 -4.64 -1.55
CA PHE A 34 -0.85 -4.69 -3.01
C PHE A 34 0.48 -4.45 -3.72
N TYR A 35 1.20 -3.41 -3.32
CA TYR A 35 2.50 -3.06 -3.90
C TYR A 35 3.53 -4.18 -3.71
N ARG A 36 3.66 -4.71 -2.49
CA ARG A 36 4.60 -5.81 -2.20
C ARG A 36 4.27 -7.09 -2.98
N LYS A 37 2.98 -7.43 -3.13
CA LYS A 37 2.53 -8.56 -3.95
C LYS A 37 2.88 -8.34 -5.43
N ALA A 38 2.61 -7.15 -5.97
CA ALA A 38 2.95 -6.81 -7.35
C ALA A 38 4.46 -6.89 -7.59
N GLN A 39 5.28 -6.36 -6.68
CA GLN A 39 6.74 -6.41 -6.77
C GLN A 39 7.28 -7.85 -6.76
N SER A 40 6.77 -8.71 -5.88
CA SER A 40 7.16 -10.13 -5.84
C SER A 40 6.80 -10.87 -7.14
N ASN A 41 5.59 -10.62 -7.66
CA ASN A 41 5.15 -11.19 -8.92
C ASN A 41 6.00 -10.72 -10.11
N LEU A 42 6.35 -9.42 -10.14
CA LEU A 42 7.21 -8.86 -11.17
C LEU A 42 8.60 -9.49 -11.13
N ALA A 43 9.23 -9.57 -9.96
CA ALA A 43 10.54 -10.20 -9.80
C ALA A 43 10.54 -11.67 -10.24
N ARG A 44 9.46 -12.43 -9.95
CA ARG A 44 9.31 -13.81 -10.42
C ARG A 44 9.23 -13.88 -11.95
N LYS A 45 8.46 -12.98 -12.58
CA LYS A 45 8.34 -12.93 -14.05
C LYS A 45 9.67 -12.58 -14.70
N GLN A 46 10.36 -11.56 -14.19
CA GLN A 46 11.69 -11.16 -14.66
C GLN A 46 12.67 -12.32 -14.59
N ARG A 47 12.82 -12.99 -13.44
CA ARG A 47 13.70 -14.18 -13.32
C ARG A 47 13.33 -15.30 -14.29
N LYS A 48 12.04 -15.50 -14.60
CA LYS A 48 11.61 -16.51 -15.58
C LYS A 48 12.04 -16.08 -16.99
N THR A 49 11.87 -14.82 -17.33
CA THR A 49 12.30 -14.25 -18.61
C THR A 49 13.82 -14.27 -18.76
N ASP A 50 14.57 -13.91 -17.74
CA ASP A 50 16.04 -13.88 -17.77
C ASP A 50 16.65 -15.26 -18.02
N ARG A 51 15.96 -16.34 -17.63
CA ARG A 51 16.37 -17.73 -17.89
C ARG A 51 15.92 -18.26 -19.25
N LYS A 52 15.10 -17.53 -20.00
CA LYS A 52 14.61 -17.96 -21.31
C LYS A 52 15.58 -17.53 -22.38
N GLU A 53 15.95 -18.46 -23.24
CA GLU A 53 16.71 -18.17 -24.44
C GLU A 53 15.76 -17.91 -25.62
N ILE A 54 16.15 -17.03 -26.53
CA ILE A 54 15.36 -16.71 -27.72
C ILE A 54 15.23 -17.97 -28.58
N GLY A 55 14.00 -18.41 -28.85
CA GLY A 55 13.71 -19.63 -29.61
C GLY A 55 13.53 -20.90 -28.76
N SER A 56 13.63 -20.81 -27.43
CA SER A 56 13.32 -21.91 -26.51
C SER A 56 11.84 -22.30 -26.55
N ASN A 57 11.56 -23.61 -26.63
CA ASN A 57 10.20 -24.19 -26.49
C ASN A 57 9.69 -24.25 -25.03
N ASN A 58 10.44 -23.70 -24.08
CA ASN A 58 10.10 -23.56 -22.65
C ASN A 58 9.86 -22.11 -22.24
#